data_AF-A0A3C0I0A1-F1
#
_entry.id   AF-A0A3C0I0A1-F1
#
_cell.length_a   1.000
_cell.length_b   1.000
_cell.length_c   1.000
_cell.angle_alpha   90.00
_cell.angle_beta   90.00
_cell.angle_gamma   90.00
#
_symmetry.space_group_name_H-M   'P 1'
#
loop_
_entity.id
_entity.type
_entity.pdbx_description
1 polymer ?
#
loop_
_entity_poly.entity_id
_entity_poly.type
_entity_poly.pdbx_seq_one_letter_code
_entity_poly.pdbx_strand_id
1 'polypeptide(L)'
;MDSERFKKNNPYYYNYLYFHSGLFGQQLQRYFSLFDRAQFHIITLDHLKNRFEETIENILVFLEVESNITLKPGDRNKGYDVRFMPIQRVQRNLPRQYRKYLEPLAALNKTKIRPINKTTRAELMKRYETDLSLLYDLTGIDLTK
;
A
#
# COMPACT_ATOMS: atom_id res chain seq x y z
N MET A 1 -10.56 18.68 17.49
CA MET A 1 -11.23 17.36 17.36
C MET A 1 -10.62 16.45 18.40
N ASP A 2 -11.40 16.01 19.39
CA ASP A 2 -10.94 15.13 20.48
C ASP A 2 -10.41 13.80 19.92
N SER A 3 -9.09 13.61 20.02
CA SER A 3 -8.37 12.46 19.48
C SER A 3 -8.83 11.13 20.09
N GLU A 4 -9.27 11.14 21.35
CA GLU A 4 -9.70 9.93 22.09
C GLU A 4 -11.07 9.40 21.63
N ARG A 5 -12.01 10.27 21.27
CA ARG A 5 -13.34 9.84 20.75
C ARG A 5 -13.22 9.27 19.32
N PHE A 6 -12.33 9.82 18.50
CA PHE A 6 -12.02 9.30 17.17
C PHE A 6 -11.29 7.95 17.23
N LYS A 7 -10.33 7.80 18.16
CA LYS A 7 -9.57 6.56 18.41
C LYS A 7 -10.44 5.38 18.83
N LYS A 8 -11.43 5.60 19.69
CA LYS A 8 -12.27 4.53 20.23
C LYS A 8 -13.29 3.98 19.23
N ASN A 9 -13.73 4.81 18.27
CA ASN A 9 -14.84 4.49 17.38
C ASN A 9 -14.42 4.25 15.92
N ASN A 10 -13.16 4.47 15.56
CA ASN A 10 -12.68 4.31 14.19
C ASN A 10 -11.65 3.17 14.09
N PRO A 11 -11.99 2.01 13.50
CA PRO A 11 -11.02 0.93 13.28
C PRO A 11 -9.84 1.35 12.38
N TYR A 12 -9.96 2.50 11.70
CA TYR A 12 -8.91 3.11 10.89
C TYR A 12 -8.13 4.22 11.61
N TYR A 13 -8.20 4.32 12.95
CA TYR A 13 -7.37 5.25 13.73
C TYR A 13 -5.88 5.10 13.40
N TYR A 14 -5.39 3.88 13.21
CA TYR A 14 -4.01 3.67 12.78
C TYR A 14 -3.75 4.25 11.39
N ASN A 15 -4.70 4.19 10.44
CA ASN A 15 -4.56 4.85 9.12
C ASN A 15 -4.50 6.37 9.24
N TYR A 16 -5.13 6.96 10.25
CA TYR A 16 -4.97 8.38 10.58
C TYR A 16 -3.54 8.70 11.03
N LEU A 17 -2.88 7.80 11.78
CA LEU A 17 -1.46 7.95 12.14
C LEU A 17 -0.54 7.84 10.92
N TYR A 18 -0.95 7.12 9.87
CA TYR A 18 -0.20 6.99 8.61
C TYR A 18 -0.47 8.12 7.61
N PHE A 19 -1.25 9.14 7.96
CA PHE A 19 -1.55 10.26 7.05
C PHE A 19 -0.28 10.90 6.48
N HIS A 20 0.68 11.24 7.34
CA HIS A 20 1.92 11.87 6.91
C HIS A 20 2.78 10.97 6.02
N SER A 21 2.71 9.65 6.20
CA SER A 21 3.40 8.69 5.35
C SER A 21 2.83 8.65 3.92
N GLY A 22 1.58 9.07 3.73
CA GLY A 22 0.93 9.16 2.43
C GLY A 22 1.19 10.48 1.68
N LEU A 23 1.89 11.44 2.28
CA LEU A 23 2.19 12.75 1.66
C LEU A 23 3.37 12.64 0.70
N PHE A 24 3.17 11.98 -0.44
CA PHE A 24 4.23 11.70 -1.42
C PHE A 24 4.71 12.95 -2.15
N GLY A 25 3.85 13.95 -2.38
CA GLY A 25 4.24 15.21 -3.00
C GLY A 25 5.30 15.93 -2.16
N GLN A 26 5.02 16.11 -0.86
CA GLN A 26 5.98 16.68 0.10
C GLN A 26 7.26 15.84 0.22
N GLN A 27 7.13 14.51 0.21
CA GLN A 27 8.29 13.63 0.27
C GLN A 27 9.20 13.83 -0.95
N LEU A 28 8.65 13.77 -2.16
CA LEU A 28 9.41 13.94 -3.40
C LEU A 28 10.00 15.34 -3.55
N GLN A 29 9.27 16.39 -3.15
CA GLN A 29 9.78 17.75 -3.18
C GLN A 29 11.10 17.88 -2.41
N ARG A 30 11.20 17.24 -1.23
CA ARG A 30 12.44 17.23 -0.44
C ARG A 30 13.56 16.50 -1.17
N TYR A 31 13.27 15.37 -1.80
CA TYR A 31 14.29 14.63 -2.56
C TYR A 31 14.75 15.38 -3.82
N PHE A 32 13.84 16.00 -4.58
CA PHE A 32 14.17 16.77 -5.78
C PHE A 32 14.92 18.07 -5.45
N SER A 33 14.84 18.56 -4.21
CA SER A 33 15.69 19.68 -3.77
C SER A 33 17.17 19.30 -3.59
N LEU A 34 17.47 18.00 -3.53
CA LEU A 34 18.82 17.47 -3.27
C LEU A 34 19.40 16.68 -4.44
N PHE A 35 18.55 16.09 -5.27
CA PHE A 35 18.92 15.19 -6.36
C PHE A 35 18.19 15.58 -7.63
N ASP A 36 18.83 15.35 -8.79
CA ASP A 36 18.19 15.63 -10.07
C ASP A 36 16.99 14.69 -10.28
N ARG A 37 15.91 15.23 -10.85
CA ARG A 37 14.70 14.48 -11.22
C ARG A 37 15.03 13.28 -12.10
N ALA A 38 16.04 13.40 -12.98
CA ALA A 38 16.48 12.31 -13.85
C ALA A 38 16.91 11.05 -13.09
N GLN A 39 17.27 11.17 -11.80
CA GLN A 39 17.66 10.05 -10.93
C GLN A 39 16.46 9.34 -10.28
N PHE A 40 15.22 9.68 -10.66
CA PHE A 40 14.00 9.08 -10.11
C PHE A 40 13.12 8.50 -11.20
N HIS A 41 12.94 7.18 -11.15
CA HIS A 41 11.91 6.49 -11.90
C HIS A 41 10.69 6.23 -11.02
N ILE A 42 9.59 6.92 -11.30
CA ILE A 42 8.38 6.88 -10.48
C ILE A 42 7.33 6.03 -11.19
N ILE A 43 6.88 4.98 -10.52
CA ILE A 43 5.86 4.05 -11.03
C ILE A 43 4.64 4.04 -10.13
N THR A 44 3.48 3.75 -10.71
CA THR A 44 2.24 3.55 -9.95
C THR A 44 1.96 2.05 -9.80
N LEU A 45 1.22 1.69 -8.75
CA LEU A 45 0.74 0.32 -8.59
C LEU A 45 -0.18 -0.09 -9.74
N ASP A 46 -0.92 0.86 -10.32
CA ASP A 46 -1.81 0.59 -11.45
C ASP A 46 -1.04 0.19 -12.70
N HIS A 47 0.01 0.94 -13.06
CA HIS A 47 0.91 0.59 -14.16
C HIS A 47 1.55 -0.78 -13.94
N LEU A 48 2.08 -1.03 -12.74
CA LEU A 48 2.72 -2.32 -12.44
C LEU A 48 1.74 -3.51 -12.58
N LYS A 49 0.46 -3.32 -12.27
CA LYS A 49 -0.57 -4.37 -12.38
C LYS A 49 -1.07 -4.57 -13.80
N ASN A 50 -1.38 -3.47 -14.49
CA ASN A 50 -2.05 -3.50 -15.79
C ASN A 50 -1.08 -3.54 -16.97
N ARG A 51 0.18 -3.14 -16.75
CA ARG A 51 1.25 -3.02 -17.75
C ARG A 51 2.56 -3.57 -17.17
N PHE A 52 2.51 -4.79 -16.65
CA PHE A 52 3.63 -5.39 -15.91
C PHE A 52 4.92 -5.45 -16.74
N GLU A 53 4.87 -6.03 -17.94
CA GLU A 53 6.05 -6.22 -18.80
C GLU A 53 6.70 -4.87 -19.16
N GLU A 54 5.89 -3.91 -19.63
CA GLU A 54 6.33 -2.54 -19.94
C GLU A 54 6.93 -1.85 -18.69
N THR A 55 6.29 -1.98 -17.53
CA THR A 55 6.79 -1.36 -16.29
C THR A 55 8.14 -1.95 -15.87
N ILE A 56 8.31 -3.28 -15.98
CA ILE A 56 9.59 -3.94 -15.69
C ILE A 56 10.67 -3.52 -16.68
N GLU A 57 10.35 -3.49 -17.98
CA GLU A 57 11.29 -3.05 -19.01
C GLU A 57 11.78 -1.62 -18.73
N ASN A 58 10.86 -0.70 -18.42
CA ASN A 58 11.20 0.68 -18.06
C ASN A 58 12.11 0.77 -16.82
N ILE A 59 11.88 -0.09 -15.81
CA ILE A 59 12.76 -0.16 -14.62
C ILE A 59 14.15 -0.66 -15.01
N LEU A 60 14.25 -1.70 -15.85
CA LEU A 60 15.54 -2.26 -16.28
C LEU A 60 16.32 -1.24 -17.11
N VAL A 61 15.67 -0.52 -18.01
CA VAL A 61 16.26 0.58 -18.79
C VAL A 61 16.76 1.69 -17.87
N PHE A 62 15.95 2.11 -16.90
CA PHE A 62 16.33 3.13 -15.93
C PHE A 62 17.54 2.72 -15.06
N LEU A 63 17.66 1.43 -14.73
CA LEU A 63 18.77 0.88 -13.97
C LEU A 63 19.98 0.52 -14.85
N GLU A 64 19.91 0.73 -16.17
CA GLU A 64 20.94 0.36 -17.14
C GLU A 64 21.31 -1.13 -17.08
N VAL A 65 20.33 -1.99 -16.82
CA VAL A 65 20.50 -3.45 -16.75
C VAL A 65 20.05 -4.11 -18.05
N GLU A 66 20.87 -5.01 -18.59
CA GLU A 66 20.51 -5.79 -19.78
C GLU A 66 19.23 -6.61 -19.57
N SER A 67 18.30 -6.53 -20.52
CA SER A 67 16.93 -7.03 -20.44
C SER A 67 16.77 -8.55 -20.59
N ASN A 68 17.84 -9.31 -20.33
CA ASN A 68 17.86 -10.77 -20.50
C ASN A 68 17.09 -11.53 -19.39
N ILE A 69 16.34 -10.83 -18.53
CA ILE A 69 15.65 -11.40 -17.36
C ILE A 69 14.15 -11.49 -17.64
N THR A 70 13.62 -12.70 -17.73
CA THR A 70 12.16 -12.93 -17.76
C THR A 70 11.60 -12.96 -16.35
N LEU A 71 10.94 -11.88 -15.93
CA LEU A 71 10.17 -11.85 -14.69
C LEU A 71 8.72 -12.31 -14.95
N LYS A 72 8.17 -13.12 -14.04
CA LYS A 72 6.77 -13.55 -14.10
C LYS A 72 5.97 -12.89 -12.97
N PRO A 73 4.80 -12.29 -13.26
CA PRO A 73 3.94 -11.78 -12.21
C PRO A 73 3.48 -12.94 -11.32
N GLY A 74 3.47 -12.72 -10.01
CA GLY A 74 3.11 -13.76 -9.03
C GLY A 74 2.28 -13.21 -7.89
N ASP A 75 1.06 -13.73 -7.72
CA ASP A 75 0.20 -13.43 -6.59
C ASP A 75 0.68 -14.19 -5.34
N ARG A 76 1.58 -13.57 -4.57
CA ARG A 76 2.14 -14.20 -3.36
C ARG A 76 1.43 -13.79 -2.06
N ASN A 77 0.71 -12.67 -2.05
CA ASN A 77 0.07 -12.12 -0.84
C ASN A 77 -1.36 -11.63 -1.10
N LYS A 78 -2.35 -12.52 -0.94
CA LYS A 78 -3.76 -12.09 -0.86
C LYS A 78 -3.99 -11.44 0.50
N GLY A 79 -4.31 -10.15 0.54
CA GLY A 79 -4.70 -9.47 1.76
C GLY A 79 -6.01 -10.04 2.32
N TYR A 80 -6.03 -10.41 3.59
CA TYR A 80 -7.21 -10.84 4.32
C TYR A 80 -7.23 -10.19 5.70
N ASP A 81 -8.42 -10.05 6.24
CA ASP A 81 -8.62 -9.69 7.64
C ASP A 81 -8.90 -10.96 8.46
N VAL A 82 -8.81 -10.86 9.78
CA VAL A 82 -9.00 -11.96 10.71
C VAL A 82 -10.41 -11.89 11.28
N ARG A 83 -11.19 -12.97 11.13
CA ARG A 83 -12.56 -13.05 11.65
C ARG A 83 -12.58 -13.09 13.17
N PHE A 84 -11.71 -13.91 13.77
CA PHE A 84 -11.58 -14.09 15.21
C PHE A 84 -10.12 -14.00 15.65
N MET A 85 -9.77 -12.88 16.29
CA MET A 85 -8.42 -12.63 16.82
C MET A 85 -7.91 -13.65 17.84
N PRO A 86 -8.74 -14.21 18.75
CA PRO A 86 -8.29 -15.25 19.68
C PRO A 86 -7.74 -16.50 18.98
N ILE A 87 -8.43 -16.97 17.94
CA ILE A 87 -8.01 -18.13 17.14
C ILE A 87 -6.67 -17.85 16.45
N GLN A 88 -6.52 -16.65 15.88
CA GLN A 88 -5.27 -16.23 15.24
C GLN A 88 -4.10 -16.19 16.23
N ARG A 89 -4.32 -15.73 17.46
CA ARG A 89 -3.29 -15.71 18.51
C ARG A 89 -2.84 -17.11 18.89
N VAL A 90 -3.80 -18.02 19.11
CA VAL A 90 -3.51 -19.44 19.38
C VAL A 90 -2.67 -20.02 18.25
N GLN A 91 -3.11 -19.88 17.00
CA GLN A 91 -2.38 -20.39 15.83
C GLN A 91 -0.94 -19.85 15.73
N ARG A 92 -0.72 -18.55 16.00
CA ARG A 92 0.61 -17.94 15.95
C ARG A 92 1.56 -18.51 17.00
N ASN A 93 1.04 -18.78 18.20
CA ASN A 93 1.81 -19.27 19.34
C ASN A 93 2.01 -20.80 19.33
N LEU A 94 1.33 -21.53 18.44
CA LEU A 94 1.53 -22.98 18.32
C LEU A 94 2.90 -23.32 17.70
N PRO A 95 3.58 -24.37 18.22
CA PRO A 95 4.83 -24.88 17.64
C PRO A 95 4.65 -25.26 16.17
N ARG A 96 5.70 -25.01 15.36
CA ARG A 96 5.66 -25.13 13.90
C ARG A 96 5.15 -26.49 13.41
N GLN A 97 5.49 -27.57 14.12
CA GLN A 97 5.07 -28.93 13.81
C GLN A 97 3.54 -29.14 13.83
N TYR A 98 2.81 -28.33 14.60
CA TYR A 98 1.35 -28.41 14.73
C TYR A 98 0.60 -27.45 13.80
N ARG A 99 1.30 -26.47 13.20
CA ARG A 99 0.65 -25.43 12.39
C ARG A 99 -0.08 -25.99 11.17
N LYS A 100 0.48 -27.03 10.53
CA LYS A 100 -0.11 -27.68 9.34
C LYS A 100 -1.52 -28.23 9.60
N TYR A 101 -1.79 -28.71 10.81
CA TYR A 101 -3.10 -29.26 11.17
C TYR A 101 -4.16 -28.18 11.41
N LEU A 102 -3.72 -26.95 11.67
CA LEU A 102 -4.61 -25.80 11.89
C LEU A 102 -4.79 -24.94 10.64
N GLU A 103 -4.15 -25.28 9.51
CA GLU A 103 -4.29 -24.52 8.26
C GLU A 103 -5.74 -24.43 7.75
N PRO A 104 -6.57 -25.48 7.79
CA PRO A 104 -7.97 -25.37 7.40
C PRO A 104 -8.74 -24.40 8.30
N LEU A 105 -8.51 -24.45 9.62
CA LEU A 105 -9.12 -23.53 10.58
C LEU A 105 -8.64 -22.09 10.37
N ALA A 106 -7.37 -21.92 10.04
CA ALA A 106 -6.80 -20.64 9.69
C ALA A 106 -7.44 -20.06 8.44
N ALA A 107 -7.68 -20.87 7.41
CA ALA A 107 -8.35 -20.46 6.18
C ALA A 107 -9.80 -20.00 6.45
N LEU A 108 -10.54 -20.71 7.30
CA LEU A 108 -11.89 -20.33 7.73
C LEU A 108 -11.91 -19.06 8.59
N ASN A 109 -10.80 -18.73 9.25
CA ASN A 109 -10.64 -17.51 10.03
C ASN A 109 -10.25 -16.29 9.18
N LYS A 110 -10.04 -16.45 7.87
CA LYS A 110 -9.79 -15.33 6.95
C LYS A 110 -11.11 -14.73 6.50
N THR A 111 -11.20 -13.41 6.48
CA THR A 111 -12.31 -12.67 5.89
C THR A 111 -11.81 -11.61 4.92
N LYS A 112 -12.68 -11.16 4.03
CA LYS A 112 -12.31 -10.11 3.08
C LYS A 112 -12.08 -8.81 3.84
N ILE A 113 -11.03 -8.08 3.48
CA ILE A 113 -10.77 -6.74 4.02
C ILE A 113 -12.00 -5.87 3.78
N ARG A 114 -12.50 -5.26 4.84
CA ARG A 114 -13.66 -4.37 4.76
C ARG A 114 -13.28 -3.10 3.98
N PRO A 115 -14.11 -2.67 3.02
CA PRO A 115 -13.84 -1.42 2.32
C PRO A 115 -13.86 -0.26 3.31
N ILE A 116 -13.04 0.75 3.06
CA ILE A 116 -13.07 1.99 3.83
C ILE A 116 -14.47 2.62 3.76
N ASN A 117 -14.92 3.22 4.87
CA ASN A 117 -16.16 3.99 4.88
C ASN A 117 -16.08 5.15 3.86
N LYS A 118 -17.13 5.34 3.06
CA LYS A 118 -17.22 6.39 2.04
C LYS A 118 -16.98 7.78 2.61
N THR A 119 -17.52 8.08 3.80
CA THR A 119 -17.35 9.39 4.45
C THR A 119 -15.89 9.60 4.86
N THR A 120 -15.29 8.63 5.53
CA THR A 120 -13.87 8.66 5.91
C THR A 120 -12.96 8.77 4.68
N ARG A 121 -13.30 8.08 3.58
CA ARG A 121 -12.56 8.20 2.33
C ARG A 121 -12.63 9.62 1.78
N ALA A 122 -13.82 10.23 1.71
CA ALA A 122 -13.98 11.59 1.22
C ALA A 122 -13.21 12.62 2.08
N GLU A 123 -13.27 12.47 3.41
CA GLU A 123 -12.50 13.31 4.34
C GLU A 123 -10.98 13.17 4.15
N LEU A 124 -10.49 11.94 3.95
CA LEU A 124 -9.08 11.68 3.67
C LEU A 124 -8.66 12.27 2.31
N MET A 125 -9.46 12.07 1.26
CA MET A 125 -9.17 12.62 -0.06
C MET A 125 -9.08 14.15 -0.02
N LYS A 126 -10.00 14.82 0.69
CA LYS A 126 -9.93 16.27 0.90
C LYS A 126 -8.64 16.70 1.60
N ARG A 127 -8.14 15.91 2.56
CA ARG A 127 -6.86 16.19 3.23
C ARG A 127 -5.64 15.97 2.34
N TYR A 128 -5.72 15.03 1.40
CA TYR A 128 -4.64 14.74 0.46
C TYR A 128 -4.63 15.67 -0.77
N GLU A 129 -5.71 16.40 -1.04
CA GLU A 129 -5.89 17.22 -2.24
C GLU A 129 -4.69 18.12 -2.57
N THR A 130 -4.19 18.87 -1.59
CA THR A 130 -3.03 19.74 -1.74
C THR A 130 -1.76 18.96 -2.10
N ASP A 131 -1.54 17.81 -1.44
CA ASP A 131 -0.35 16.99 -1.70
C ASP A 131 -0.44 16.24 -3.03
N LEU A 132 -1.65 15.84 -3.44
CA LEU A 132 -1.90 15.23 -4.75
C LEU A 132 -1.67 16.22 -5.89
N SER A 133 -2.07 17.50 -5.71
CA SER A 133 -1.72 18.55 -6.67
C SER A 133 -0.22 18.72 -6.79
N LEU A 134 0.49 18.82 -5.65
CA LEU A 134 1.95 18.91 -5.64
C LEU A 134 2.60 17.67 -6.29
N LEU A 135 2.11 16.48 -6.00
CA LEU A 135 2.59 15.24 -6.60
C LEU A 135 2.41 15.25 -8.12
N TYR A 136 1.26 15.72 -8.60
CA TYR A 136 1.01 15.89 -10.02
C TYR A 136 1.99 16.89 -10.65
N ASP A 137 2.18 18.06 -10.04
CA ASP A 137 3.10 19.08 -10.54
C ASP A 137 4.55 18.56 -10.63
N LEU A 138 4.96 17.75 -9.64
CA LEU A 138 6.32 17.19 -9.58
C LEU A 138 6.53 16.02 -10.55
N THR A 139 5.51 15.21 -10.80
CA THR A 139 5.68 13.90 -11.46
C THR A 139 4.95 13.78 -12.80
N GLY A 140 3.92 14.60 -13.03
CA GLY A 140 2.95 14.49 -14.12
C GLY A 140 1.92 13.37 -13.92
N ILE A 141 1.96 12.65 -12.79
CA ILE A 141 1.12 11.48 -12.54
C ILE A 141 -0.17 11.91 -11.82
N ASP A 142 -1.30 11.64 -12.45
CA ASP A 142 -2.63 11.88 -11.89
C ASP A 142 -3.15 10.62 -11.19
N LEU A 143 -3.27 10.68 -9.86
CA LEU A 143 -3.78 9.59 -9.01
C LEU A 143 -5.25 9.78 -8.58
N THR A 144 -5.93 10.79 -9.12
CA THR A 144 -7.32 11.12 -8.74
C THR A 144 -8.38 10.41 -9.60
N LYS A 145 -7.95 9.78 -10.70
CA LYS A 145 -8.81 9.06 -11.66
C LYS A 145 -9.19 7.66 -11.20
#